data_AF-A0A957RHQ0-F1
#
_entry.id   AF-A0A957RHQ0-F1
#
_cell.length_a   1.000
_cell.length_b   1.000
_cell.length_c   1.000
_cell.angle_alpha   90.00
_cell.angle_beta   90.00
_cell.angle_gamma   90.00
#
_symmetry.space_group_name_H-M   'P 1'
#
loop_
_entity.id
_entity.type
_entity.pdbx_description
1 polymer ?
#
loop_
_entity_poly.entity_id
_entity_poly.type
_entity_poly.pdbx_seq_one_letter_code
_entity_poly.pdbx_strand_id
1 'polypeptide(L)'
;RVFYDLLSERRFFPNSPTFTGAGTPLGQLAACFVLPIEDDMGKEADGIFSTLRVAALIQQTGGGNGFSFSRLRPKNDIVHTSSGRATGPVGFLRVYDQAFGEIAQGGSRRGANMGVLRVDHPDIEEFVGCKAEEGKIANFNISVAITDEFMAAVRDDTDFDLR
;
A
#
# COMPACT_ATOMS: atom_id res chain seq x y z
N ARG A 1 -23.88 -24.87 -19.15
CA ARG A 1 -22.51 -25.12 -19.68
C ARG A 1 -21.82 -23.85 -20.18
N VAL A 2 -22.54 -22.76 -20.48
CA VAL A 2 -22.02 -21.45 -20.91
C VAL A 2 -20.66 -21.05 -20.32
N PHE A 3 -20.49 -21.05 -18.99
CA PHE A 3 -19.22 -20.64 -18.36
C PHE A 3 -18.05 -21.57 -18.65
N TYR A 4 -18.30 -22.88 -18.72
CA TYR A 4 -17.30 -23.88 -19.08
C TYR A 4 -16.85 -23.73 -20.54
N ASP A 5 -17.79 -23.48 -21.44
CA ASP A 5 -17.51 -23.30 -22.86
C ASP A 5 -16.63 -22.05 -23.08
N LEU A 6 -16.95 -20.93 -22.40
CA LEU A 6 -16.13 -19.71 -22.43
C LEU A 6 -14.69 -19.90 -21.96
N LEU A 7 -14.47 -20.69 -20.90
CA LEU A 7 -13.14 -20.99 -20.37
C LEU A 7 -12.36 -21.94 -21.29
N SER A 8 -12.99 -23.03 -21.72
CA SER A 8 -12.34 -24.07 -22.54
C SER A 8 -12.00 -23.58 -23.96
N GLU A 9 -12.82 -22.70 -24.52
CA GLU A 9 -12.56 -21.99 -25.78
C GLU A 9 -11.63 -20.78 -25.63
N ARG A 10 -11.17 -20.48 -24.40
CA ARG A 10 -10.27 -19.34 -24.10
C ARG A 10 -10.85 -17.97 -24.43
N ARG A 11 -12.18 -17.86 -24.46
CA ARG A 11 -12.91 -16.60 -24.72
C ARG A 11 -13.06 -15.75 -23.47
N PHE A 12 -12.81 -16.33 -22.31
CA PHE A 12 -12.79 -15.65 -21.02
C PHE A 12 -11.75 -16.31 -20.11
N PHE A 13 -11.01 -15.50 -19.35
CA PHE A 13 -10.15 -15.95 -18.25
C PHE A 13 -10.42 -15.07 -17.03
N PRO A 14 -10.79 -15.65 -15.88
CA PRO A 14 -10.86 -14.91 -14.64
C PRO A 14 -9.44 -14.59 -14.15
N ASN A 15 -9.33 -13.73 -13.12
CA ASN A 15 -8.03 -13.47 -12.49
C ASN A 15 -7.43 -14.76 -11.89
N SER A 16 -6.12 -14.75 -11.63
CA SER A 16 -5.42 -15.93 -11.11
C SER A 16 -6.02 -16.48 -9.81
N PRO A 17 -6.37 -15.65 -8.79
CA PRO A 17 -6.97 -16.16 -7.56
C PRO A 17 -8.32 -16.83 -7.74
N THR A 18 -9.18 -16.34 -8.65
CA THR A 18 -10.42 -17.05 -8.98
C THR A 18 -10.12 -18.40 -9.60
N PHE A 19 -9.12 -18.47 -10.49
CA PHE A 19 -8.75 -19.71 -11.16
C PHE A 19 -8.16 -20.76 -10.20
N THR A 20 -7.34 -20.34 -9.23
CA THR A 20 -6.67 -21.25 -8.28
C THR A 20 -7.43 -21.47 -6.98
N GLY A 21 -8.32 -20.55 -6.62
CA GLY A 21 -8.99 -20.50 -5.31
C GLY A 21 -10.43 -21.01 -5.32
N ALA A 22 -11.14 -20.94 -6.45
CA ALA A 22 -12.52 -21.39 -6.54
C ALA A 22 -12.64 -22.89 -6.20
N GLY A 23 -13.53 -23.23 -5.26
CA GLY A 23 -13.72 -24.61 -4.80
C GLY A 23 -12.65 -25.14 -3.84
N THR A 24 -11.70 -24.30 -3.40
CA THR A 24 -10.69 -24.65 -2.39
C THR A 24 -11.05 -24.10 -1.00
N PRO A 25 -10.51 -24.67 0.09
CA PRO A 25 -10.77 -24.15 1.45
C PRO A 25 -10.27 -22.72 1.71
N LEU A 26 -9.25 -22.24 0.98
CA LEU A 26 -8.68 -20.91 1.16
C LEU A 26 -9.65 -19.80 0.70
N GLY A 27 -10.41 -20.06 -0.37
CA GLY A 27 -11.55 -19.24 -0.79
C GLY A 27 -11.27 -17.81 -1.24
N GLN A 28 -10.01 -17.36 -1.35
CA GLN A 28 -9.67 -16.02 -1.82
C GLN A 28 -9.78 -15.92 -3.35
N LEU A 29 -10.80 -15.21 -3.83
CA LEU A 29 -11.04 -14.98 -5.26
C LEU A 29 -10.60 -13.58 -5.72
N ALA A 30 -10.46 -12.65 -4.78
CA ALA A 30 -10.00 -11.29 -5.07
C ALA A 30 -8.47 -11.21 -4.94
N ALA A 31 -7.84 -10.49 -5.87
CA ALA A 31 -6.38 -10.38 -5.91
C ALA A 31 -5.85 -9.13 -5.18
N CYS A 32 -6.56 -8.02 -5.28
CA CYS A 32 -6.05 -6.70 -4.95
C CYS A 32 -7.02 -5.97 -4.03
N PHE A 33 -6.49 -5.41 -2.96
CA PHE A 33 -7.24 -4.66 -1.96
C PHE A 33 -6.59 -3.29 -1.78
N VAL A 34 -7.42 -2.26 -1.61
CA VAL A 34 -6.96 -0.91 -1.29
C VAL A 34 -7.43 -0.58 0.11
N LEU A 35 -6.49 -0.29 1.00
CA LEU A 35 -6.77 -0.01 2.41
C LEU A 35 -6.42 1.44 2.72
N PRO A 36 -7.37 2.24 3.25
CA PRO A 36 -7.06 3.57 3.74
C PRO A 36 -6.19 3.48 4.99
N ILE A 37 -5.36 4.51 5.20
CA ILE A 37 -4.62 4.72 6.44
C ILE A 37 -4.99 6.11 6.94
N GLU A 38 -5.72 6.16 8.05
CA GLU A 38 -6.01 7.39 8.79
C GLU A 38 -4.86 7.73 9.73
N ASP A 39 -4.70 9.03 10.00
CA ASP A 39 -3.66 9.58 10.87
C ASP A 39 -3.97 9.39 12.36
N ASP A 40 -4.14 8.13 12.74
CA ASP A 40 -4.37 7.67 14.10
C ASP A 40 -3.72 6.29 14.29
N MET A 41 -3.37 5.93 15.52
CA MET A 41 -2.63 4.69 15.80
C MET A 41 -3.49 3.43 15.70
N GLY A 42 -4.82 3.52 15.69
CA GLY A 42 -5.74 2.37 15.64
C GLY A 42 -6.97 2.48 16.54
N LYS A 43 -7.30 3.67 17.05
CA LYS A 43 -8.61 3.99 17.64
C LYS A 43 -9.70 3.92 16.59
N GLU A 44 -9.42 4.40 15.38
CA GLU A 44 -10.29 4.26 14.23
C GLU A 44 -10.08 2.91 13.53
N ALA A 45 -11.11 2.46 12.81
CA ALA A 45 -11.10 1.17 12.11
C ALA A 45 -10.01 1.08 11.02
N ASP A 46 -9.63 2.24 10.47
CA ASP A 46 -8.62 2.44 9.43
C ASP A 46 -7.38 3.20 9.93
N GLY A 47 -7.17 3.26 11.25
CA GLY A 47 -5.91 3.75 11.82
C GLY A 47 -4.71 2.86 11.44
N ILE A 48 -3.50 3.38 11.64
CA ILE A 48 -2.23 2.80 11.20
C ILE A 48 -2.08 1.32 11.55
N PHE A 49 -2.29 0.91 12.81
CA PHE A 49 -2.11 -0.50 13.18
C PHE A 49 -3.37 -1.35 12.95
N SER A 50 -4.57 -0.73 12.93
CA SER A 50 -5.82 -1.40 12.53
C SER A 50 -5.74 -1.85 11.07
N THR A 51 -5.28 -0.97 10.18
CA THR A 51 -5.07 -1.27 8.77
C THR A 51 -3.97 -2.32 8.57
N LEU A 52 -2.86 -2.26 9.32
CA LEU A 52 -1.80 -3.27 9.24
C LEU A 52 -2.32 -4.67 9.60
N ARG A 53 -3.16 -4.77 10.64
CA ARG A 53 -3.79 -6.04 11.02
C ARG A 53 -4.66 -6.59 9.88
N VAL A 54 -5.49 -5.75 9.26
CA VAL A 54 -6.36 -6.17 8.15
C VAL A 54 -5.52 -6.61 6.95
N ALA A 55 -4.48 -5.85 6.60
CA ALA A 55 -3.56 -6.18 5.51
C ALA A 55 -2.84 -7.53 5.72
N ALA A 56 -2.44 -7.83 6.96
CA ALA A 56 -1.82 -9.10 7.32
C ALA A 56 -2.77 -10.28 7.07
N LEU A 57 -4.06 -10.14 7.44
CA LEU A 57 -5.08 -11.16 7.19
C LEU A 57 -5.36 -11.35 5.69
N ILE A 58 -5.39 -10.25 4.93
CA ILE A 58 -5.53 -10.31 3.46
C ILE A 58 -4.35 -11.09 2.86
N GLN A 59 -3.13 -10.76 3.27
CA GLN A 59 -1.92 -11.41 2.77
C GLN A 59 -1.84 -12.89 3.17
N GLN A 60 -2.32 -13.26 4.37
CA GLN A 60 -2.43 -14.66 4.79
C GLN A 60 -3.26 -15.50 3.82
N THR A 61 -4.27 -14.90 3.18
CA THR A 61 -5.11 -15.55 2.17
C THR A 61 -4.60 -15.40 0.74
N GLY A 62 -3.42 -14.77 0.54
CA GLY A 62 -2.78 -14.59 -0.77
C GLY A 62 -3.20 -13.33 -1.53
N GLY A 63 -3.92 -12.40 -0.89
CA GLY A 63 -4.26 -11.09 -1.45
C GLY A 63 -3.07 -10.12 -1.42
N GLY A 64 -3.04 -9.17 -2.36
CA GLY A 64 -2.11 -8.05 -2.36
C GLY A 64 -2.78 -6.77 -1.84
N ASN A 65 -1.98 -5.88 -1.25
CA ASN A 65 -2.46 -4.67 -0.59
C ASN A 65 -1.93 -3.40 -1.28
N GLY A 66 -2.77 -2.38 -1.38
CA GLY A 66 -2.40 -1.02 -1.76
C GLY A 66 -2.76 -0.06 -0.64
N PHE A 67 -1.86 0.89 -0.36
CA PHE A 67 -1.99 1.86 0.72
C PHE A 67 -1.74 3.26 0.20
N SER A 68 -2.51 4.23 0.70
CA SER A 68 -2.18 5.65 0.56
C SER A 68 -1.71 6.16 1.92
N PHE A 69 -0.44 6.55 1.99
CA PHE A 69 0.15 7.16 3.19
C PHE A 69 -0.06 8.69 3.24
N SER A 70 -0.70 9.26 2.23
CA SER A 70 -0.85 10.72 2.05
C SER A 70 -1.69 11.43 3.11
N ARG A 71 -2.42 10.70 3.96
CA ARG A 71 -3.19 11.28 5.08
C ARG A 71 -2.37 11.41 6.35
N LEU A 72 -1.25 10.69 6.44
CA LEU A 72 -0.41 10.73 7.62
C LEU A 72 0.24 12.09 7.73
N ARG A 73 0.30 12.62 8.96
CA ARG A 73 0.99 13.87 9.21
C ARG A 73 2.48 13.77 8.82
N PRO A 74 3.10 14.88 8.41
CA PRO A 74 4.48 14.86 8.01
C PRO A 74 5.42 14.57 9.18
N LYS A 75 6.63 14.11 8.86
CA LYS A 75 7.70 13.92 9.83
C LYS A 75 7.94 15.21 10.60
N ASN A 76 8.31 15.07 11.87
CA ASN A 76 8.56 16.15 12.80
C ASN A 76 7.34 16.99 13.23
N ASP A 77 6.15 16.72 12.71
CA ASP A 77 4.92 17.35 13.17
C ASP A 77 4.61 16.98 14.64
N ILE A 78 3.87 17.86 15.32
CA ILE A 78 3.59 17.74 16.75
C ILE A 78 2.51 16.68 16.99
N VAL A 79 2.81 15.72 17.86
CA VAL A 79 1.83 14.74 18.33
C VAL A 79 1.22 15.24 19.63
N HIS A 80 0.06 15.89 19.55
CA HIS A 80 -0.60 16.56 20.69
C HIS A 80 -0.84 15.65 21.91
N THR A 81 -1.03 14.35 21.71
CA THR A 81 -1.32 13.39 22.79
C THR A 81 -0.08 12.95 23.56
N SER A 82 1.10 12.92 22.92
CA SER A 82 2.35 12.44 23.54
C SER A 82 3.40 13.54 23.71
N SER A 83 3.16 14.74 23.19
CA SER A 83 4.16 15.82 23.05
C SER A 83 5.43 15.41 22.28
N GLY A 84 5.36 14.29 21.56
CA GLY A 84 6.43 13.78 20.71
C GLY A 84 6.40 14.37 19.30
N ARG A 85 7.38 13.96 18.50
CA ARG A 85 7.46 14.29 17.07
C ARG A 85 7.03 13.11 16.22
N ALA A 86 6.28 13.37 15.16
CA ALA A 86 5.84 12.35 14.22
C ALA A 86 7.03 11.77 13.43
N THR A 87 6.97 10.47 13.13
CA THR A 87 7.95 9.79 12.28
C THR A 87 7.67 9.96 10.79
N GLY A 88 6.49 10.48 10.43
CA GLY A 88 6.04 10.65 9.05
C GLY A 88 5.67 9.33 8.35
N PRO A 89 5.21 9.41 7.09
CA PRO A 89 4.75 8.28 6.31
C PRO A 89 5.87 7.27 6.00
N VAL A 90 7.09 7.73 5.76
CA VAL A 90 8.25 6.84 5.50
C VAL A 90 8.61 6.02 6.74
N GLY A 91 8.45 6.60 7.94
CA GLY A 91 8.64 5.86 9.19
C GLY A 91 7.67 4.68 9.33
N PHE A 92 6.38 4.91 9.08
CA PHE A 92 5.37 3.85 9.13
C PHE A 92 5.46 2.86 7.95
N LEU A 93 5.90 3.32 6.77
CA LEU A 93 6.21 2.45 5.65
C LEU A 93 7.28 1.40 6.03
N ARG A 94 8.32 1.79 6.80
CA ARG A 94 9.33 0.85 7.31
C ARG A 94 8.72 -0.18 8.28
N VAL A 95 7.80 0.24 9.15
CA VAL A 95 7.10 -0.68 10.06
C VAL A 95 6.29 -1.71 9.27
N TYR A 96 5.53 -1.26 8.28
CA TYR A 96 4.77 -2.15 7.40
C TYR A 96 5.69 -3.08 6.60
N ASP A 97 6.80 -2.56 6.07
CA ASP A 97 7.78 -3.32 5.30
C ASP A 97 8.34 -4.50 6.11
N GLN A 98 8.74 -4.25 7.36
CA GLN A 98 9.25 -5.29 8.26
C GLN A 98 8.15 -6.32 8.59
N ALA A 99 6.94 -5.85 8.93
CA ALA A 99 5.82 -6.74 9.24
C ALA A 99 5.49 -7.69 8.07
N PHE A 100 5.46 -7.20 6.84
CA PHE A 100 5.21 -8.05 5.68
C PHE A 100 6.39 -8.95 5.31
N GLY A 101 7.62 -8.58 5.69
CA GLY A 101 8.79 -9.45 5.60
C GLY A 101 8.63 -10.72 6.43
N GLU A 102 8.10 -10.59 7.65
CA GLU A 102 7.80 -11.72 8.53
C GLU A 102 6.61 -12.57 8.02
N ILE A 103 5.52 -11.91 7.60
CA ILE A 103 4.32 -12.60 7.09
C ILE A 103 4.62 -13.40 5.82
N ALA A 104 5.52 -12.89 4.96
CA ALA A 104 5.94 -13.55 3.73
C ALA A 104 6.57 -14.93 3.95
N GLN A 105 7.09 -15.23 5.14
CA GLN A 105 7.71 -16.53 5.45
C GLN A 105 6.69 -17.68 5.64
N GLY A 106 5.40 -17.37 5.77
CA GLY A 106 4.36 -18.36 6.09
C GLY A 106 3.53 -18.92 4.92
N GLY A 107 3.69 -18.42 3.69
CA GLY A 107 2.82 -18.74 2.55
C GLY A 107 3.55 -19.23 1.30
N SER A 108 2.83 -19.90 0.39
CA SER A 108 3.38 -20.38 -0.90
C SER A 108 3.67 -19.26 -1.91
N ARG A 109 3.16 -18.04 -1.67
CA ARG A 109 3.35 -16.84 -2.51
C ARG A 109 3.59 -15.63 -1.62
N ARG A 110 4.58 -14.80 -1.99
CA ARG A 110 4.83 -13.50 -1.36
C ARG A 110 3.71 -12.53 -1.72
N GLY A 111 3.05 -11.94 -0.72
CA GLY A 111 2.08 -10.88 -0.93
C GLY A 111 2.74 -9.67 -1.57
N ALA A 112 2.03 -9.00 -2.49
CA ALA A 112 2.49 -7.77 -3.10
C ALA A 112 1.91 -6.58 -2.33
N ASN A 113 2.76 -5.62 -1.96
CA ASN A 113 2.33 -4.39 -1.31
C ASN A 113 2.73 -3.18 -2.16
N MET A 114 1.84 -2.19 -2.22
CA MET A 114 2.06 -0.92 -2.91
C MET A 114 1.79 0.23 -1.96
N GLY A 115 2.77 1.12 -1.80
CA GLY A 115 2.63 2.36 -1.03
C GLY A 115 2.54 3.55 -1.98
N VAL A 116 1.58 4.44 -1.73
CA VAL A 116 1.39 5.67 -2.49
C VAL A 116 1.52 6.87 -1.58
N LEU A 117 2.23 7.89 -2.06
CA LEU A 117 2.25 9.22 -1.45
C LEU A 117 1.92 10.27 -2.51
N ARG A 118 1.08 11.25 -2.18
CA ARG A 118 0.81 12.38 -3.08
C ARG A 118 2.06 13.25 -3.25
N VAL A 119 2.22 13.79 -4.45
CA VAL A 119 3.37 14.61 -4.84
C VAL A 119 3.49 15.91 -4.03
N ASP A 120 2.36 16.40 -3.50
CA ASP A 120 2.31 17.60 -2.67
C ASP A 120 2.60 17.34 -1.19
N HIS A 121 2.80 16.10 -0.76
CA HIS A 121 3.06 15.82 0.65
C HIS A 121 4.45 16.32 1.08
N PRO A 122 4.65 16.92 2.29
CA PRO A 122 5.93 17.49 2.71
C PRO A 122 7.09 16.49 2.74
N ASP A 123 6.79 15.22 3.01
CA ASP A 123 7.78 14.13 3.00
C ASP A 123 7.99 13.47 1.62
N ILE A 124 7.55 14.09 0.52
CA ILE A 124 7.65 13.49 -0.83
C ILE A 124 9.09 13.16 -1.23
N GLU A 125 10.05 14.04 -0.91
CA GLU A 125 11.46 13.82 -1.22
C GLU A 125 12.04 12.62 -0.46
N GLU A 126 11.71 12.48 0.83
CA GLU A 126 12.12 11.32 1.63
C GLU A 126 11.46 10.04 1.09
N PHE A 127 10.22 10.13 0.61
CA PHE A 127 9.49 8.99 0.06
C PHE A 127 10.06 8.49 -1.27
N VAL A 128 10.36 9.38 -2.23
CA VAL A 128 10.98 8.95 -3.51
C VAL A 128 12.38 8.37 -3.29
N GLY A 129 13.11 8.87 -2.28
CA GLY A 129 14.43 8.37 -1.89
C GLY A 129 14.39 7.10 -1.01
N CYS A 130 13.24 6.65 -0.53
CA CYS A 130 13.18 5.62 0.53
C CYS A 130 13.68 4.22 0.09
N LYS A 131 13.75 3.99 -1.23
CA LYS A 131 14.28 2.77 -1.87
C LYS A 131 15.64 2.94 -2.53
N ALA A 132 16.33 4.07 -2.31
CA ALA A 132 17.63 4.32 -2.94
C ALA A 132 18.71 3.31 -2.51
N GLU A 133 18.59 2.75 -1.31
CA GLU A 133 19.45 1.67 -0.81
C GLU A 133 18.69 0.35 -0.80
N GLU A 134 19.28 -0.67 -1.43
CA GLU A 134 18.74 -2.02 -1.49
C GLU A 134 18.48 -2.59 -0.08
N GLY A 135 17.38 -3.32 0.08
CA GLY A 135 17.01 -3.94 1.36
C GLY A 135 16.40 -3.01 2.42
N LYS A 136 16.43 -1.67 2.26
CA LYS A 136 15.77 -0.77 3.24
C LYS A 136 14.25 -0.84 3.22
N ILE A 137 13.67 -1.01 2.03
CA ILE A 137 12.24 -1.22 1.78
C ILE A 137 12.15 -2.28 0.68
N ALA A 138 11.96 -3.55 1.06
CA ALA A 138 12.05 -4.70 0.15
C ALA A 138 10.68 -5.32 -0.18
N ASN A 139 9.67 -5.06 0.64
CA ASN A 139 8.33 -5.68 0.56
C ASN A 139 7.28 -4.77 -0.08
N PHE A 140 7.69 -3.60 -0.59
CA PHE A 140 6.83 -2.61 -1.21
C PHE A 140 7.32 -2.16 -2.58
N ASN A 141 6.38 -2.00 -3.51
CA ASN A 141 6.51 -1.04 -4.59
C ASN A 141 6.05 0.33 -4.09
N ILE A 142 6.72 1.40 -4.52
CA ILE A 142 6.33 2.78 -4.21
C ILE A 142 5.79 3.46 -5.46
N SER A 143 4.84 4.37 -5.29
CA SER A 143 4.25 5.14 -6.38
C SER A 143 3.93 6.55 -5.89
N VAL A 144 4.11 7.53 -6.76
CA VAL A 144 3.75 8.92 -6.47
C VAL A 144 2.41 9.23 -7.11
N ALA A 145 1.46 9.74 -6.33
CA ALA A 145 0.20 10.26 -6.87
C ALA A 145 0.42 11.71 -7.34
N ILE A 146 0.61 11.84 -8.65
CA ILE A 146 0.85 13.11 -9.34
C ILE A 146 -0.47 13.87 -9.52
N THR A 147 -0.44 15.19 -9.32
CA THR A 147 -1.58 16.09 -9.55
C THR A 147 -1.43 16.84 -10.88
N ASP A 148 -2.54 17.33 -11.43
CA ASP A 148 -2.50 18.19 -12.63
C ASP A 148 -1.74 19.50 -12.39
N GLU A 149 -1.83 20.03 -11.17
CA GLU A 149 -1.10 21.22 -10.71
C GLU A 149 0.42 21.01 -10.78
N PHE A 150 0.91 19.87 -10.29
CA PHE A 150 2.33 19.51 -10.41
C PHE A 150 2.75 19.39 -11.88
N MET A 151 1.93 18.72 -12.70
CA MET A 151 2.23 18.59 -14.13
C MET A 151 2.23 19.94 -14.87
N ALA A 152 1.44 20.91 -14.42
CA ALA A 152 1.50 22.27 -14.94
C ALA A 152 2.79 22.99 -14.51
N ALA A 153 3.14 22.94 -13.23
CA ALA A 153 4.37 23.54 -12.71
C ALA A 153 5.62 23.01 -13.43
N VAL A 154 5.67 21.69 -13.69
CA VAL A 154 6.77 21.08 -14.46
C VAL A 154 6.82 21.56 -15.92
N ARG A 155 5.66 21.75 -16.57
CA ARG A 155 5.62 22.24 -17.96
C ARG A 155 6.06 23.69 -18.07
N ASP A 156 5.68 24.50 -17.08
CA ASP A 156 5.89 25.94 -17.10
C ASP A 156 7.19 26.37 -16.39
N ASP A 157 7.96 25.40 -15.87
CA ASP A 157 9.20 25.59 -15.10
C ASP A 157 9.02 26.53 -13.89
N THR A 158 7.96 26.26 -13.10
CA THR A 158 7.60 27.06 -11.91
C THR A 158 7.71 26.26 -10.61
N ASP A 159 7.77 26.98 -9.49
CA ASP A 159 7.73 26.38 -8.16
C ASP A 159 6.41 25.63 -7.89
N PHE A 160 6.47 24.65 -6.99
CA PHE A 160 5.33 23.84 -6.56
C PHE A 160 5.33 23.67 -5.04
N ASP A 161 4.23 24.06 -4.39
CA ASP A 161 4.12 24.06 -2.94
C ASP A 161 3.75 22.67 -2.38
N LEU A 162 4.39 22.31 -1.26
CA LEU A 162 4.04 21.13 -0.47
C LEU A 162 3.03 21.49 0.63
N ARG A 163 2.13 20.56 0.98
CA ARG A 163 1.03 20.73 1.94
C ARG A 163 0.71 19.46 2.73
#